data_AF-A0A453PAW1-F1
#
_entry.id   AF-A0A453PAW1-F1
#
_cell.length_a   1.000
_cell.length_b   1.000
_cell.length_c   1.000
_cell.angle_alpha   90.00
_cell.angle_beta   90.00
_cell.angle_gamma   90.00
#
_symmetry.space_group_name_H-M   'P 1'
#
loop_
_entity.id
_entity.type
_entity.pdbx_description
1 polymer ?
#
loop_
_entity_poly.entity_id
_entity_poly.type
_entity_poly.pdbx_seq_one_letter_code
_entity_poly.pdbx_strand_id
1 'polypeptide(L)'
;MTAPETTILYPDRGGNIHTFRAITPCALFDVLSPPYSAENGRDCSYFQKSSVKEPSVVLPSEIDSSEVVWLEELEDHQPPEGFVVARGLYKGPVIRR
;
A
#
# COMPACT_ATOMS: atom_id res chain seq x y z
N MET A 1 24.84 0.14 -8.11
CA MET A 1 23.43 -0.09 -7.71
C MET A 1 22.58 0.22 -8.92
N THR A 2 21.81 -0.75 -9.39
CA THR A 2 20.79 -0.54 -10.42
C THR A 2 19.43 -0.57 -9.74
N ALA A 3 18.52 0.30 -10.18
CA ALA A 3 17.13 0.22 -9.75
C ALA A 3 16.53 -1.12 -10.22
N PRO A 4 15.58 -1.69 -9.47
CA PRO A 4 14.82 -2.85 -9.93
C PRO A 4 13.97 -2.52 -11.16
N GLU A 5 13.40 -3.54 -11.80
CA GLU A 5 12.38 -3.35 -12.82
C GLU A 5 11.15 -2.63 -12.25
N THR A 6 10.46 -1.86 -13.10
CA THR A 6 9.21 -1.20 -12.73
C THR A 6 8.14 -2.25 -12.39
N THR A 7 7.54 -2.11 -11.21
CA THR A 7 6.41 -2.94 -10.77
C THR A 7 5.07 -2.31 -11.14
N ILE A 8 4.04 -3.12 -11.35
CA ILE A 8 2.68 -2.66 -11.62
C ILE A 8 1.69 -3.40 -10.71
N LEU A 9 0.75 -2.65 -10.15
CA LEU A 9 -0.39 -3.14 -9.39
C LEU A 9 -1.69 -2.65 -10.03
N TYR A 10 -2.74 -3.45 -9.86
CA TYR A 10 -4.09 -3.20 -10.35
C TYR A 10 -5.07 -3.21 -9.18
N PRO A 11 -6.32 -2.74 -9.35
CA PRO A 11 -7.29 -2.70 -8.25
C PRO A 11 -7.49 -4.03 -7.51
N ASP A 12 -7.36 -5.17 -8.20
CA ASP A 12 -7.66 -6.51 -7.67
C ASP A 12 -6.50 -7.51 -7.80
N ARG A 13 -5.32 -7.11 -8.32
CA ARG A 13 -4.19 -8.01 -8.55
C ARG A 13 -2.85 -7.28 -8.56
N GLY A 14 -1.76 -8.05 -8.50
CA GLY A 14 -0.39 -7.50 -8.55
C GLY A 14 0.06 -6.81 -7.26
N GLY A 15 -0.56 -7.13 -6.12
CA GLY A 15 -0.17 -6.57 -4.81
C GLY A 15 -0.76 -5.18 -4.54
N ASN A 16 -2.07 -5.00 -4.74
CA ASN A 16 -2.74 -3.72 -4.46
C ASN A 16 -2.56 -3.26 -2.99
N ILE A 17 -2.39 -4.20 -2.07
CA ILE A 17 -1.98 -3.93 -0.69
C ILE A 17 -0.49 -4.27 -0.56
N HIS A 18 0.33 -3.29 -0.21
CA HIS A 18 1.78 -3.45 -0.10
C HIS A 18 2.37 -2.53 0.97
N THR A 19 3.64 -2.76 1.31
CA THR A 19 4.38 -1.94 2.28
C THR A 19 5.81 -1.76 1.81
N PHE A 20 6.31 -0.52 1.88
CA PHE A 20 7.71 -0.21 1.63
C PHE A 20 8.47 -0.05 2.95
N ARG A 21 9.62 -0.70 3.06
CA ARG A 21 10.58 -0.52 4.16
C ARG A 21 11.95 -0.23 3.60
N ALA A 22 12.40 1.02 3.74
CA ALA A 22 13.73 1.43 3.31
C ALA A 22 14.81 0.71 4.15
N ILE A 23 15.69 -0.05 3.50
CA ILE A 23 16.88 -0.67 4.13
C ILE A 23 18.06 0.32 4.13
N THR A 24 18.15 1.12 3.07
CA THR A 24 19.10 2.20 2.87
C THR A 24 18.35 3.42 2.30
N PRO A 25 18.93 4.63 2.28
CA PRO A 25 18.31 5.77 1.61
C PRO A 25 17.95 5.43 0.17
N CYS A 26 16.66 5.55 -0.17
CA CYS A 26 16.12 5.19 -1.48
C CYS A 26 15.15 6.26 -1.96
N ALA A 27 14.87 6.24 -3.27
CA ALA A 27 13.84 7.05 -3.89
C ALA A 27 12.85 6.12 -4.60
N LEU A 28 11.56 6.39 -4.41
CA LEU A 28 10.47 5.72 -5.11
C LEU A 28 9.81 6.74 -6.06
N PHE A 29 9.45 6.29 -7.26
CA PHE A 29 8.73 7.10 -8.24
C PHE A 29 7.47 6.36 -8.66
N ASP A 30 6.33 6.81 -8.13
CA ASP A 30 5.03 6.20 -8.38
C ASP A 30 4.17 7.04 -9.32
N VAL A 31 3.44 6.35 -10.20
CA VAL A 31 2.42 6.93 -11.07
C VAL A 31 1.08 6.31 -10.72
N LEU A 32 0.16 7.13 -10.18
CA LEU A 32 -1.18 6.70 -9.79
C LEU A 32 -2.21 7.08 -10.85
N SER A 33 -3.06 6.14 -11.25
CA SER A 33 -4.10 6.35 -12.26
C SER A 33 -5.39 5.58 -11.94
N PRO A 34 -6.44 6.23 -11.41
CA PRO A 34 -6.49 7.63 -10.98
C PRO A 34 -5.77 7.86 -9.63
N PRO A 35 -5.44 9.11 -9.27
CA PRO A 35 -4.94 9.42 -7.93
C PRO A 35 -6.03 9.29 -6.86
N TYR A 36 -5.61 9.15 -5.61
CA TYR A 36 -6.48 9.22 -4.43
C TYR A 36 -7.31 10.50 -4.41
N SER A 37 -8.52 10.40 -3.85
CA SER A 37 -9.47 11.49 -3.76
C SER A 37 -10.60 11.10 -2.80
N ALA A 38 -10.57 11.67 -1.59
CA ALA A 38 -11.61 11.46 -0.59
C ALA A 38 -13.01 11.84 -1.09
N GLU A 39 -13.11 12.95 -1.84
CA GLU A 39 -14.36 13.42 -2.45
C GLU A 39 -14.99 12.40 -3.41
N ASN A 40 -14.17 11.56 -4.03
CA ASN A 40 -14.62 10.50 -4.95
C ASN A 40 -14.54 9.10 -4.32
N GLY A 41 -14.40 8.99 -2.99
CA GLY A 41 -14.32 7.72 -2.27
C GLY A 41 -13.06 6.90 -2.57
N ARG A 42 -11.95 7.55 -2.93
CA ARG A 42 -10.64 6.92 -3.16
C ARG A 42 -9.68 7.33 -2.05
N ASP A 43 -10.02 6.97 -0.82
CA ASP A 43 -9.17 7.15 0.35
C ASP A 43 -8.03 6.13 0.38
N CYS A 44 -6.96 6.46 1.11
CA CYS A 44 -5.86 5.54 1.36
C CYS A 44 -6.02 4.92 2.74
N SER A 45 -6.43 3.65 2.78
CA SER A 45 -6.56 2.87 4.01
C SER A 45 -5.25 2.18 4.38
N TYR A 46 -4.96 2.12 5.67
CA TYR A 46 -3.80 1.42 6.22
C TYR A 46 -4.24 0.14 6.90
N PHE A 47 -3.44 -0.92 6.72
CA PHE A 47 -3.75 -2.25 7.24
C PHE A 47 -2.57 -2.80 8.03
N GLN A 48 -2.87 -3.63 9.01
CA GLN A 48 -1.90 -4.47 9.68
C GLN A 48 -2.34 -5.94 9.67
N LYS A 49 -1.38 -6.85 9.89
CA LYS A 49 -1.71 -8.26 10.08
C LYS A 49 -2.52 -8.40 11.37
N SER A 50 -3.67 -9.06 11.28
CA SER A 50 -4.52 -9.26 12.46
C SER A 50 -3.82 -10.13 13.50
N SER A 51 -3.98 -9.74 14.76
CA SER A 51 -3.50 -10.48 15.93
C SER A 51 -4.44 -11.62 16.35
N VAL A 52 -5.66 -11.63 15.82
CA VAL A 52 -6.64 -12.69 16.07
C VAL A 52 -6.17 -13.98 15.41
N LYS A 53 -6.09 -15.06 16.19
CA LYS A 53 -5.89 -16.41 15.64
C LYS A 53 -7.08 -16.73 14.76
N GLU A 54 -6.84 -16.90 13.46
CA GLU A 54 -7.78 -17.30 12.41
C GLU A 54 -9.25 -16.99 12.76
N PRO A 55 -9.81 -15.83 12.35
CA PRO A 55 -11.22 -15.55 12.58
C PRO A 55 -12.04 -16.76 12.13
N SER A 56 -13.15 -17.03 12.83
CA SER A 56 -14.02 -18.19 12.64
C SER A 56 -14.82 -18.09 11.32
N VAL A 57 -14.08 -18.00 10.22
CA VAL A 57 -14.55 -17.92 8.85
C VAL A 57 -14.21 -19.26 8.19
N VAL A 58 -15.23 -19.90 7.63
CA VAL A 58 -15.02 -21.10 6.83
C VAL A 58 -14.51 -20.67 5.47
N LEU A 59 -13.23 -20.94 5.20
CA LEU A 59 -12.68 -20.75 3.86
C LEU A 59 -13.26 -21.80 2.90
N PRO A 60 -13.48 -21.44 1.62
CA PRO A 60 -13.75 -22.43 0.58
C PRO A 60 -12.67 -23.53 0.58
N SER A 61 -13.08 -24.78 0.33
CA SER A 61 -12.20 -25.96 0.35
C SER A 61 -10.99 -25.88 -0.60
N GLU A 62 -11.07 -24.99 -1.59
CA GLU A 62 -10.08 -24.75 -2.64
C GLU A 62 -8.95 -23.82 -2.18
N ILE A 63 -9.13 -23.12 -1.04
CA ILE A 63 -8.16 -22.17 -0.51
C ILE A 63 -7.39 -22.83 0.63
N ASP A 64 -6.07 -22.89 0.50
CA ASP A 64 -5.18 -23.29 1.58
C ASP A 64 -5.09 -22.18 2.63
N SER A 65 -5.50 -22.47 3.87
CA SER A 65 -5.44 -21.49 4.96
C SER A 65 -4.02 -21.02 5.26
N SER A 66 -2.99 -21.79 4.91
CA SER A 66 -1.58 -21.41 5.06
C SER A 66 -1.14 -20.30 4.10
N GLU A 67 -1.87 -20.11 2.99
CA GLU A 67 -1.64 -19.05 2.00
C GLU A 67 -2.44 -17.78 2.32
N VAL A 68 -3.29 -17.80 3.35
CA VAL A 68 -4.16 -16.68 3.73
C VAL A 68 -3.53 -15.84 4.83
N VAL A 69 -3.58 -14.52 4.64
CA VAL A 69 -3.23 -13.55 5.68
C VAL A 69 -4.42 -12.67 5.96
N TRP A 70 -4.81 -12.59 7.23
CA TRP A 70 -5.86 -11.70 7.70
C TRP A 70 -5.29 -10.31 7.96
N LEU A 71 -5.94 -9.31 7.36
CA LEU A 71 -5.61 -7.91 7.54
C LEU A 71 -6.76 -7.22 8.26
N GLU A 72 -6.41 -6.38 9.21
CA GLU A 72 -7.34 -5.45 9.86
C GLU A 72 -6.94 -4.02 9.50
N GLU A 73 -7.95 -3.19 9.27
CA GLU A 73 -7.73 -1.77 9.06
C GLU A 73 -7.26 -1.12 10.37
N LEU A 74 -6.30 -0.20 10.27
CA LEU A 74 -5.84 0.55 11.44
C LEU A 74 -6.95 1.47 11.96
N GLU A 75 -6.99 1.64 13.28
CA GLU A 75 -7.93 2.55 13.93
C GLU A 75 -7.86 3.96 13.31
N ASP A 76 -9.02 4.60 13.19
CA ASP A 76 -9.19 5.95 12.60
C ASP A 76 -8.72 6.12 11.14
N HIS A 77 -8.49 5.01 10.41
CA HIS A 77 -7.96 5.01 9.04
C HIS A 77 -6.62 5.77 8.93
N GLN A 78 -5.90 5.91 10.04
CA GLN A 78 -4.65 6.68 10.10
C GLN A 78 -3.43 5.77 9.90
N PRO A 79 -2.33 6.31 9.37
CA PRO A 79 -1.07 5.59 9.35
C PRO A 79 -0.55 5.34 10.78
N PRO A 80 0.37 4.38 10.95
CA PRO A 80 0.99 4.10 12.25
C PRO A 80 1.66 5.34 12.88
N GLU A 81 1.78 5.33 14.21
CA GLU A 81 2.49 6.38 14.93
C GLU A 81 3.91 6.59 14.38
N GLY A 82 4.30 7.86 14.19
CA GLY A 82 5.62 8.23 13.66
C GLY A 82 5.74 8.16 12.13
N PHE A 83 4.71 7.70 11.40
CA PHE A 83 4.68 7.83 9.95
C PHE A 83 4.39 9.28 9.54
N VAL A 84 5.38 9.95 8.96
CA VAL A 84 5.28 11.34 8.54
C VAL A 84 5.65 11.47 7.07
N VAL A 85 4.75 12.06 6.27
CA VAL A 85 5.01 12.43 4.88
C VAL A 85 5.15 13.94 4.78
N ALA A 86 6.39 14.42 4.65
CA ALA A 86 6.67 15.83 4.46
C ALA A 86 6.62 16.19 2.97
N ARG A 87 5.63 17.01 2.57
CA ARG A 87 5.49 17.46 1.17
C ARG A 87 6.60 18.44 0.81
N GLY A 88 7.38 18.12 -0.22
CA GLY A 88 8.38 19.00 -0.81
C GLY A 88 7.91 19.67 -2.11
N LEU A 89 8.57 20.76 -2.49
CA LEU A 89 8.45 21.37 -3.83
C LEU A 89 9.40 20.66 -4.79
N TYR A 90 8.91 20.30 -5.98
CA TYR A 90 9.74 19.73 -7.04
C TYR A 90 10.72 20.79 -7.59
N LYS A 91 12.01 20.45 -7.63
CA LYS A 91 13.10 21.33 -8.09
C LYS A 91 13.85 20.80 -9.31
N GLY A 92 13.32 19.77 -9.96
CA GLY A 92 13.91 19.21 -11.17
C GLY A 92 13.54 19.99 -12.44
N PRO A 93 13.84 19.43 -13.62
CA PRO A 93 13.50 20.04 -14.91
C PRO A 93 12.02 20.36 -15.07
N VAL A 94 11.69 21.48 -15.71
CA VAL A 94 10.29 21.90 -15.92
C VAL A 94 9.50 20.81 -16.65
N ILE A 95 8.41 20.37 -16.01
CA ILE A 95 7.44 19.46 -16.63
C ILE A 95 6.45 20.32 -17.42
N ARG A 96 6.43 20.14 -18.74
CA ARG A 96 5.44 20.77 -19.62
C ARG A 96 4.29 19.80 -19.85
N ARG A 97 3.08 20.33 -19.80
CA ARG A 97 1.85 19.60 -20.10
C ARG A 97 1.54 19.65 -21.58
#